data_AF-A0A7C4I695-F1
#
_entry.id   AF-A0A7C4I695-F1
#
_cell.length_a   1.000
_cell.length_b   1.000
_cell.length_c   1.000
_cell.angle_alpha   90.00
_cell.angle_beta   90.00
_cell.angle_gamma   90.00
#
_symmetry.space_group_name_H-M   'P 1'
#
loop_
_entity.id
_entity.type
_entity.pdbx_description
1 polymer ?
#
loop_
_entity_poly.entity_id
_entity_poly.type
_entity_poly.pdbx_seq_one_letter_code
_entity_poly.pdbx_strand_id
1 'polypeptide(L)'
;MERLKKFLRRKKVQEAKLIERREEGRVKSQLEELCGGDDELYRALRWINLDPRGKDPKEYEMKAKEEEKQGKLLHARVNYHVAGSLYLYAGNARSAVKCFSKCSELHKKLYGENSIHEAYEYLKKREGAEKAIPILKTYLELIVKEEKKKE
;
A
#
# COMPACT_ATOMS: atom_id res chain seq x y z
N MET A 1 9.35 42.41 -1.84
CA MET A 1 9.43 40.99 -1.41
C MET A 1 8.52 40.66 -0.22
N GLU A 2 8.44 41.51 0.82
CA GLU A 2 7.62 41.31 2.04
C GLU A 2 6.12 41.02 1.77
N ARG A 3 5.48 41.84 0.93
CA ARG A 3 4.04 41.75 0.63
C ARG A 3 3.67 40.47 -0.10
N LEU A 4 4.55 39.99 -0.99
CA LEU A 4 4.38 38.74 -1.72
C LEU A 4 4.47 37.52 -0.79
N LYS A 5 5.42 37.53 0.15
CA LYS A 5 5.54 36.48 1.19
C LYS A 5 4.30 36.43 2.09
N LYS A 6 3.76 37.59 2.49
CA LYS A 6 2.53 37.69 3.30
C LYS A 6 1.29 37.19 2.54
N PHE A 7 1.19 37.47 1.25
CA PHE A 7 0.12 36.97 0.37
C PHE A 7 0.17 35.44 0.21
N LEU A 8 1.37 34.88 -0.09
CA LEU A 8 1.56 33.44 -0.21
C LEU A 8 1.25 32.69 1.09
N ARG A 9 1.63 33.24 2.25
CA ARG A 9 1.29 32.68 3.56
C ARG A 9 -0.22 32.66 3.80
N ARG A 10 -0.93 33.72 3.42
CA ARG A 10 -2.39 33.82 3.56
C ARG A 10 -3.12 32.83 2.64
N LYS A 11 -2.60 32.61 1.43
CA LYS A 11 -3.12 31.60 0.50
C LYS A 11 -2.95 30.17 1.04
N LYS A 12 -1.76 29.82 1.54
CA LYS A 12 -1.51 28.51 2.19
C LYS A 12 -2.44 28.23 3.37
N VAL A 13 -2.71 29.24 4.21
CA VAL A 13 -3.64 29.10 5.34
C VAL A 13 -5.09 28.92 4.87
N GLN A 14 -5.50 29.58 3.79
CA GLN A 14 -6.83 29.37 3.21
C GLN A 14 -6.98 27.99 2.55
N GLU A 15 -5.96 27.51 1.83
CA GLU A 15 -5.92 26.16 1.26
C GLU A 15 -5.98 25.10 2.36
N ALA A 16 -5.20 25.25 3.45
CA ALA A 16 -5.26 24.35 4.60
C ALA A 16 -6.66 24.30 5.23
N LYS A 17 -7.32 25.46 5.44
CA LYS A 17 -8.71 25.52 5.97
C LYS A 17 -9.77 24.98 5.01
N LEU A 18 -9.50 24.97 3.71
CA LEU A 18 -10.38 24.36 2.70
C LEU A 18 -10.22 22.85 2.65
N ILE A 19 -9.00 22.34 2.89
CA ILE A 19 -8.72 20.92 3.04
C ILE A 19 -9.35 20.40 4.34
N GLU A 20 -9.12 21.08 5.48
CA GLU A 20 -9.76 20.76 6.77
C GLU A 20 -11.29 20.65 6.63
N ARG A 21 -11.94 21.64 6.02
CA ARG A 21 -13.40 21.61 5.81
C ARG A 21 -13.88 20.54 4.81
N ARG A 22 -13.03 20.06 3.90
CA ARG A 22 -13.37 18.93 3.02
C ARG A 22 -13.21 17.59 3.73
N GLU A 23 -12.34 17.53 4.74
CA GLU A 23 -12.15 16.36 5.58
C GLU A 23 -13.20 16.31 6.70
N GLU A 24 -13.61 17.45 7.23
CA GLU A 24 -14.76 17.61 8.13
C GLU A 24 -16.06 17.24 7.41
N GLY A 25 -16.55 16.02 7.65
CA GLY A 25 -17.79 15.48 7.06
C GLY A 25 -17.58 14.45 5.95
N ARG A 26 -16.33 14.13 5.59
CA ARG A 26 -16.05 13.02 4.68
C ARG A 26 -16.32 11.68 5.39
N VAL A 27 -17.18 10.85 4.80
CA VAL A 27 -17.36 9.46 5.23
C VAL A 27 -16.07 8.71 4.95
N LYS A 28 -15.45 8.17 6.00
CA LYS A 28 -14.24 7.36 5.88
C LYS A 28 -14.60 6.01 5.25
N SER A 29 -13.69 5.45 4.45
CA SER A 29 -13.85 4.06 4.01
C SER A 29 -13.59 3.12 5.19
N GLN A 30 -14.10 1.90 5.14
CA GLN A 30 -13.82 0.91 6.18
C GLN A 30 -12.31 0.66 6.37
N LEU A 31 -11.54 0.65 5.26
CA LEU A 31 -10.09 0.52 5.33
C LEU A 31 -9.44 1.71 6.06
N GLU A 32 -9.94 2.93 5.85
CA GLU A 32 -9.47 4.13 6.56
C GLU A 32 -9.78 4.08 8.06
N GLU A 33 -10.98 3.62 8.41
CA GLU A 33 -11.39 3.47 9.81
C GLU A 33 -10.50 2.45 10.51
N LEU A 34 -10.23 1.30 9.87
CA LEU A 34 -9.36 0.26 10.43
C LEU A 34 -7.90 0.73 10.60
N CYS A 35 -7.42 1.63 9.74
CA CYS A 35 -6.09 2.21 9.90
C CYS A 35 -5.98 3.22 11.05
N GLY A 36 -7.10 3.65 11.67
CA GLY A 36 -7.08 4.43 12.91
C GLY A 36 -6.36 5.79 12.82
N GLY A 37 -6.23 6.36 11.61
CA GLY A 37 -5.47 7.59 11.36
C GLY A 37 -3.99 7.39 11.01
N ASP A 38 -3.50 6.15 10.89
CA ASP A 38 -2.20 5.86 10.29
C ASP A 38 -2.30 6.01 8.75
N ASP A 39 -2.01 7.22 8.27
CA ASP A 39 -2.09 7.57 6.85
C ASP A 39 -1.08 6.81 5.99
N GLU A 40 0.11 6.50 6.52
CA GLU A 40 1.13 5.75 5.79
C GLU A 40 0.68 4.30 5.59
N LEU A 41 0.16 3.67 6.66
CA LEU A 41 -0.42 2.34 6.62
C LEU A 41 -1.59 2.30 5.66
N TYR A 42 -2.50 3.27 5.76
CA TYR A 42 -3.63 3.34 4.86
C TYR A 42 -3.20 3.45 3.39
N ARG A 43 -2.27 4.34 3.07
CA ARG A 43 -1.71 4.44 1.71
C ARG A 43 -1.10 3.13 1.28
N ALA A 44 -0.31 2.47 2.13
CA ALA A 44 0.30 1.19 1.81
C ALA A 44 -0.75 0.11 1.51
N LEU A 45 -1.81 0.03 2.33
CA LEU A 45 -2.88 -0.96 2.19
C LEU A 45 -3.78 -0.73 0.98
N ARG A 46 -3.98 0.52 0.55
CA ARG A 46 -4.71 0.80 -0.71
C ARG A 46 -4.05 0.17 -1.94
N TRP A 47 -2.74 -0.03 -1.89
CA TRP A 47 -1.99 -0.65 -3.00
C TRP A 47 -2.02 -2.18 -2.96
N ILE A 48 -2.49 -2.81 -1.87
CA ILE A 48 -2.53 -4.27 -1.73
C ILE A 48 -3.68 -4.85 -2.57
N ASN A 49 -3.43 -5.98 -3.24
CA ASN A 49 -4.48 -6.71 -3.94
C ASN A 49 -5.53 -7.24 -2.94
N LEU A 50 -6.81 -6.91 -3.11
CA LEU A 50 -7.81 -7.13 -2.07
C LEU A 50 -8.41 -8.54 -2.02
N ASP A 51 -8.37 -9.29 -3.12
CA ASP A 51 -8.93 -10.65 -3.14
C ASP A 51 -7.83 -11.71 -3.19
N PRO A 52 -7.51 -12.36 -2.04
CA PRO A 52 -6.53 -13.44 -1.99
C PRO A 52 -7.09 -14.82 -2.35
N ARG A 53 -8.41 -14.97 -2.57
CA ARG A 53 -9.06 -16.28 -2.73
C ARG A 53 -8.49 -17.02 -3.95
N GLY A 54 -8.16 -18.30 -3.75
CA GLY A 54 -7.69 -19.21 -4.81
C GLY A 54 -6.30 -18.90 -5.37
N LYS A 55 -5.48 -18.08 -4.70
CA LYS A 55 -4.14 -17.68 -5.17
C LYS A 55 -3.06 -18.16 -4.21
N ASP A 56 -2.01 -18.81 -4.72
CA ASP A 56 -0.85 -19.20 -3.91
C ASP A 56 0.27 -18.13 -4.01
N PRO A 57 0.69 -17.49 -2.90
CA PRO A 57 1.80 -16.54 -2.91
C PRO A 57 3.11 -17.12 -3.50
N LYS A 58 3.38 -18.42 -3.34
CA LYS A 58 4.61 -19.04 -3.83
C LYS A 58 4.67 -19.10 -5.35
N GLU A 59 3.54 -19.37 -6.02
CA GLU A 59 3.47 -19.38 -7.49
C GLU A 59 3.88 -18.02 -8.06
N TYR A 60 3.34 -16.94 -7.50
CA TYR A 60 3.71 -15.57 -7.89
C TYR A 60 5.17 -15.24 -7.56
N GLU A 61 5.68 -15.66 -6.39
CA GLU A 61 7.09 -15.43 -6.03
C GLU A 61 8.05 -16.18 -6.98
N MET A 62 7.73 -17.41 -7.38
CA MET A 62 8.52 -18.18 -8.35
C MET A 62 8.50 -17.53 -9.73
N LYS A 63 7.31 -17.13 -10.20
CA LYS A 63 7.16 -16.43 -11.48
C LYS A 63 7.94 -15.11 -11.50
N ALA A 64 7.87 -14.33 -10.41
CA ALA A 64 8.60 -13.08 -10.28
C ALA A 64 10.13 -13.27 -10.39
N LYS A 65 10.67 -14.30 -9.74
CA LYS A 65 12.10 -14.65 -9.82
C LYS A 65 12.53 -15.02 -11.23
N GLU A 66 11.69 -15.76 -11.95
CA GLU A 66 11.99 -16.17 -13.33
C GLU A 66 11.98 -14.97 -14.28
N GLU A 67 10.97 -14.12 -14.17
CA GLU A 67 10.88 -12.88 -14.96
C GLU A 67 12.02 -11.92 -14.64
N GLU A 68 12.46 -11.84 -13.38
CA GLU A 68 13.61 -11.04 -12.97
C GLU A 68 14.89 -11.53 -13.65
N LYS A 69 15.14 -12.85 -13.66
CA LYS A 69 16.29 -13.45 -14.37
C LYS A 69 16.25 -13.18 -15.88
N GLN A 70 15.05 -13.16 -16.45
CA GLN A 70 14.83 -12.87 -17.87
C GLN A 70 14.90 -11.36 -18.20
N GLY A 71 15.18 -10.49 -17.22
CA GLY A 71 15.23 -9.04 -17.42
C GLY A 71 13.85 -8.37 -17.60
N LYS A 72 12.75 -9.09 -17.38
CA LYS A 72 11.37 -8.58 -17.46
C LYS A 72 10.99 -7.85 -16.17
N LEU A 73 11.75 -6.81 -15.82
CA LEU A 73 11.72 -6.19 -14.49
C LEU A 73 10.34 -5.66 -14.06
N LEU A 74 9.57 -5.11 -14.99
CA LEU A 74 8.21 -4.62 -14.70
C LEU A 74 7.27 -5.77 -14.29
N HIS A 75 7.30 -6.88 -15.03
CA HIS A 75 6.50 -8.07 -14.74
C HIS A 75 6.93 -8.70 -13.40
N ALA A 76 8.25 -8.83 -13.19
CA ALA A 76 8.80 -9.34 -11.95
C ALA A 76 8.33 -8.52 -10.74
N ARG A 77 8.36 -7.19 -10.84
CA ARG A 77 7.88 -6.30 -9.78
C ARG A 77 6.40 -6.51 -9.48
N VAL A 78 5.56 -6.64 -10.50
CA VAL A 78 4.12 -6.89 -10.33
C VAL A 78 3.89 -8.24 -9.63
N ASN A 79 4.57 -9.30 -10.06
CA ASN A 79 4.42 -10.61 -9.43
C ASN A 79 4.96 -10.65 -7.99
N TYR A 80 6.08 -9.99 -7.69
CA TYR A 80 6.53 -9.82 -6.29
C TYR A 80 5.51 -9.04 -5.47
N HIS A 81 4.87 -8.01 -6.03
CA HIS A 81 3.86 -7.23 -5.33
C HIS A 81 2.63 -8.11 -4.99
N VAL A 82 2.17 -8.93 -5.94
CA VAL A 82 1.07 -9.87 -5.71
C VAL A 82 1.46 -10.91 -4.66
N ALA A 83 2.65 -11.52 -4.76
CA ALA A 83 3.15 -12.47 -3.77
C ALA A 83 3.23 -11.85 -2.37
N GLY A 84 3.77 -10.63 -2.25
CA GLY A 84 3.88 -9.90 -0.99
C GLY A 84 2.51 -9.61 -0.37
N SER A 85 1.55 -9.18 -1.19
CA SER A 85 0.16 -8.97 -0.78
C SER A 85 -0.46 -10.25 -0.23
N LEU A 86 -0.33 -11.37 -0.95
CA LEU A 86 -0.85 -12.68 -0.54
C LEU A 86 -0.19 -13.20 0.74
N TYR A 87 1.12 -12.98 0.92
CA TYR A 87 1.81 -13.31 2.16
C TYR A 87 1.31 -12.49 3.35
N LEU A 88 0.89 -11.24 3.17
CA LEU A 88 0.23 -10.47 4.25
C LEU A 88 -1.10 -11.11 4.66
N TYR A 89 -1.94 -11.52 3.70
CA TYR A 89 -3.19 -12.24 4.04
C TYR A 89 -2.92 -13.57 4.74
N ALA A 90 -1.86 -14.27 4.35
CA ALA A 90 -1.42 -15.50 5.00
C ALA A 90 -0.77 -15.27 6.39
N GLY A 91 -0.67 -14.02 6.87
CA GLY A 91 -0.03 -13.67 8.13
C GLY A 91 1.49 -13.86 8.14
N ASN A 92 2.14 -13.98 6.97
CA ASN A 92 3.56 -14.22 6.83
C ASN A 92 4.33 -12.92 6.55
N ALA A 93 4.56 -12.13 7.61
CA ALA A 93 5.29 -10.88 7.53
C ALA A 93 6.69 -11.04 6.91
N ARG A 94 7.41 -12.12 7.25
CA ARG A 94 8.78 -12.36 6.77
C ARG A 94 8.83 -12.48 5.25
N SER A 95 7.95 -13.30 4.67
CA SER A 95 7.89 -13.48 3.21
C SER A 95 7.34 -12.23 2.51
N ALA A 96 6.38 -11.53 3.11
CA ALA A 96 5.88 -10.26 2.61
C ALA A 96 6.99 -9.21 2.50
N VAL A 97 7.75 -9.00 3.58
CA VAL A 97 8.89 -8.07 3.64
C VAL A 97 9.90 -8.38 2.54
N LYS A 98 10.24 -9.65 2.33
CA LYS A 98 11.15 -10.07 1.25
C LYS A 98 10.62 -9.65 -0.13
N CYS A 99 9.34 -9.89 -0.40
CA CYS A 99 8.73 -9.53 -1.68
C CYS A 99 8.66 -8.02 -1.88
N PHE A 100 8.27 -7.23 -0.86
CA PHE A 100 8.23 -5.77 -0.97
C PHE A 100 9.62 -5.13 -1.04
N SER A 101 10.64 -5.77 -0.46
CA SER A 101 12.04 -5.38 -0.64
C SER A 101 12.46 -5.51 -2.10
N LYS A 102 12.13 -6.64 -2.77
CA LYS A 102 12.34 -6.81 -4.21
C LYS A 102 11.52 -5.80 -5.03
N CYS A 103 10.30 -5.47 -4.61
CA CYS A 103 9.49 -4.45 -5.29
C CYS A 103 10.16 -3.07 -5.27
N SER A 104 10.69 -2.66 -4.10
CA SER A 104 11.43 -1.40 -3.94
C SER A 104 12.70 -1.38 -4.79
N GLU A 105 13.50 -2.46 -4.77
CA GLU A 105 14.69 -2.61 -5.59
C GLU A 105 14.38 -2.49 -7.10
N LEU A 106 13.38 -3.23 -7.58
CA LEU A 106 13.00 -3.21 -8.99
C LEU A 106 12.37 -1.87 -9.40
N HIS A 107 11.66 -1.20 -8.49
CA HIS A 107 11.13 0.14 -8.74
C HIS A 107 12.28 1.13 -9.02
N LYS A 108 13.32 1.12 -8.19
CA LYS A 108 14.51 1.95 -8.42
C LYS A 108 15.21 1.63 -9.74
N LYS A 109 15.37 0.35 -10.07
CA LYS A 109 15.96 -0.08 -11.35
C LYS A 109 15.16 0.41 -12.57
N LEU A 110 13.83 0.43 -12.48
CA LEU A 110 12.94 0.82 -13.57
C LEU A 110 12.81 2.34 -13.74
N TYR A 111 12.80 3.10 -12.64
CA TYR A 111 12.44 4.52 -12.65
C TYR A 111 13.56 5.45 -12.13
N GLY A 112 14.74 4.91 -11.83
CA GLY A 112 15.92 5.62 -11.32
C GLY A 112 16.14 5.43 -9.81
N GLU A 113 17.40 5.53 -9.37
CA GLU A 113 17.82 5.21 -8.00
C GLU A 113 17.14 6.07 -6.92
N ASN A 114 16.78 7.31 -7.28
CA ASN A 114 16.08 8.25 -6.40
C ASN A 114 14.55 8.06 -6.40
N SER A 115 14.03 7.10 -7.18
CA SER A 115 12.60 6.84 -7.27
C SER A 115 12.12 6.01 -6.08
N ILE A 116 11.08 6.50 -5.40
CA ILE A 116 10.56 5.92 -4.16
C ILE A 116 9.08 5.63 -4.31
N HIS A 117 8.68 4.40 -3.98
CA HIS A 117 7.29 4.01 -3.89
C HIS A 117 6.89 3.82 -2.43
N GLU A 118 6.11 4.77 -1.88
CA GLU A 118 5.77 4.85 -0.45
C GLU A 118 5.27 3.53 0.14
N ALA A 119 4.35 2.85 -0.56
CA ALA A 119 3.81 1.56 -0.09
C ALA A 119 4.89 0.47 0.06
N TYR A 120 5.85 0.39 -0.87
CA TYR A 120 6.92 -0.60 -0.78
C TYR A 120 7.91 -0.26 0.33
N GLU A 121 8.20 1.02 0.54
CA GLU A 121 9.05 1.48 1.64
C GLU A 121 8.45 1.23 3.02
N TYR A 122 7.12 1.36 3.13
CA TYR A 122 6.41 1.04 4.36
C TYR A 122 6.41 -0.48 4.60
N LEU A 123 5.99 -1.27 3.61
CA LEU A 123 5.75 -2.71 3.76
C LEU A 123 7.03 -3.57 3.70
N LYS A 124 8.15 -3.05 3.21
CA LYS A 124 9.45 -3.73 3.33
C LYS A 124 10.01 -3.66 4.75
N LYS A 125 9.45 -2.83 5.63
CA LYS A 125 9.80 -2.81 7.06
C LYS A 125 8.99 -3.88 7.78
N ARG A 126 9.64 -4.62 8.68
CA ARG A 126 8.99 -5.67 9.48
C ARG A 126 7.79 -5.14 10.27
N GLU A 127 7.95 -4.02 10.95
CA GLU A 127 6.89 -3.36 11.70
C GLU A 127 5.69 -2.99 10.81
N GLY A 128 5.94 -2.44 9.62
CA GLY A 128 4.88 -2.07 8.68
C GLY A 128 4.09 -3.29 8.18
N ALA A 129 4.79 -4.39 7.88
CA ALA A 129 4.14 -5.64 7.51
C ALA A 129 3.33 -6.25 8.67
N GLU A 130 3.87 -6.24 9.90
CA GLU A 130 3.18 -6.75 11.09
C GLU A 130 1.94 -5.93 11.45
N LYS A 131 1.97 -4.60 11.27
CA LYS A 131 0.80 -3.72 11.42
C LYS A 131 -0.28 -3.96 10.34
N ALA A 132 0.15 -4.22 9.10
CA ALA A 132 -0.75 -4.46 7.97
C ALA A 132 -1.60 -5.72 8.11
N ILE A 133 -1.02 -6.81 8.62
CA ILE A 133 -1.67 -8.13 8.70
C ILE A 133 -3.03 -8.12 9.40
N PRO A 134 -3.16 -7.66 10.66
CA PRO A 134 -4.45 -7.70 11.37
C PRO A 134 -5.52 -6.82 10.72
N ILE A 135 -5.13 -5.69 10.13
CA ILE A 135 -6.06 -4.80 9.43
C ILE A 135 -6.57 -5.46 8.16
N LEU A 136 -5.69 -6.02 7.33
CA LEU A 136 -6.09 -6.71 6.10
C LEU A 136 -7.00 -7.90 6.37
N LYS A 137 -6.71 -8.66 7.44
CA LYS A 137 -7.57 -9.77 7.87
C LYS A 137 -8.96 -9.27 8.24
N THR A 138 -9.04 -8.24 9.07
CA THR A 138 -10.32 -7.65 9.51
C THR A 138 -11.09 -7.07 8.32
N TYR A 139 -10.40 -6.37 7.43
CA TYR A 139 -11.00 -5.76 6.25
C TYR A 139 -11.60 -6.82 5.30
N LEU A 140 -10.88 -7.92 5.06
CA LEU A 140 -11.40 -9.03 4.23
C LEU A 140 -12.63 -9.69 4.87
N GLU A 141 -12.63 -9.89 6.19
CA GLU A 141 -13.79 -10.42 6.91
C GLU A 141 -15.02 -9.51 6.79
N LEU A 142 -14.83 -8.19 6.81
CA LEU A 142 -15.92 -7.23 6.58
C LEU A 142 -16.47 -7.33 5.17
N ILE A 143 -15.60 -7.35 4.15
CA ILE A 143 -16.02 -7.49 2.74
C ILE A 143 -16.81 -8.78 2.54
N VAL A 144 -16.32 -9.91 3.03
CA VAL A 144 -17.02 -11.21 2.89
C VAL A 144 -18.38 -11.20 3.61
N LYS A 145 -18.49 -10.55 4.77
CA LYS A 145 -19.77 -10.39 5.48
C LYS A 145 -20.75 -9.52 4.69
N GLU A 146 -20.28 -8.49 3.99
CA GLU A 146 -21.11 -7.64 3.15
C GLU A 146 -21.56 -8.34 1.87
N GLU A 147 -20.71 -9.17 1.26
CA GLU A 147 -21.08 -10.03 0.12
C GLU A 147 -22.25 -10.94 0.49
N LYS A 148 -22.16 -11.66 1.61
CA LYS A 148 -23.21 -12.58 2.09
C LYS A 148 -24.54 -11.93 2.47
N LYS A 149 -24.55 -10.63 2.80
CA LYS A 149 -25.79 -9.90 3.11
C LYS A 149 -26.58 -9.50 1.85
N LYS A 150 -25.95 -9.60 0.68
CA LYS A 150 -26.55 -9.24 -0.61
C LYS A 150 -27.11 -10.46 -1.36
N GLU A 151 -26.82 -11.66 -0.88
CA GLU A 151 -27.36 -12.95 -1.33
C GLU A 151 -28.68 -13.26 -0.59
#